data_AF-A0A9D9L4H7-F1
#
_entry.id   AF-A0A9D9L4H7-F1
#
_cell.length_a   1.000
_cell.length_b   1.000
_cell.length_c   1.000
_cell.angle_alpha   90.00
_cell.angle_beta   90.00
_cell.angle_gamma   90.00
#
_symmetry.space_group_name_H-M   'P 1'
#
loop_
_entity.id
_entity.type
_entity.pdbx_description
1 polymer ?
#
loop_
_entity_poly.entity_id
_entity_poly.type
_entity_poly.pdbx_seq_one_letter_code
_entity_poly.pdbx_strand_id
1 'polypeptide(L)' 'MKVAGIVCEYNPFHNGHKYHIRKTRENGATHIVAVMSGNFVQRGDVAIMDKFERARVAVQ' A
#
# COMPACT_ATOMS: atom_id res chain seq x y z
N MET A 1 -9.86 15.77 10.90
CA MET A 1 -9.04 14.63 10.46
C MET A 1 -9.92 13.66 9.67
N LYS A 2 -9.54 13.31 8.44
CA LYS A 2 -10.20 12.28 7.60
C LYS A 2 -9.16 11.21 7.24
N VAL A 3 -9.39 9.97 7.67
CA VAL A 3 -8.48 8.83 7.45
C VAL A 3 -9.09 7.90 6.42
N ALA A 4 -8.35 7.61 5.35
CA ALA A 4 -8.72 6.57 4.39
C ALA A 4 -7.94 5.27 4.69
N GLY A 5 -8.63 4.13 4.60
CA GLY A 5 -8.03 2.80 4.65
C GLY A 5 -7.73 2.27 3.25
N ILE A 6 -6.57 1.67 3.05
CA ILE A 6 -6.23 0.93 1.83
C ILE A 6 -5.93 -0.52 2.21
N VAL A 7 -6.58 -1.46 1.54
CA VAL A 7 -6.22 -2.89 1.57
C VAL A 7 -5.33 -3.17 0.38
N CYS A 8 -4.12 -3.70 0.61
CA CYS A 8 -3.15 -3.87 -0.48
C CYS A 8 -2.15 -5.01 -0.24
N GLU A 9 -1.35 -5.28 -1.28
CA GLU A 9 -0.22 -6.21 -1.23
C GLU A 9 1.09 -5.57 -1.68
N TYR A 10 1.05 -4.56 -2.56
CA TYR A 10 2.23 -3.86 -3.09
C TYR A 10 3.39 -4.80 -3.49
N ASN A 11 3.11 -5.80 -4.33
CA ASN A 11 4.04 -6.87 -4.71
C ASN A 11 4.50 -6.78 -6.18
N PRO A 12 5.45 -5.90 -6.57
CA PRO A 12 6.05 -4.82 -5.78
C PRO A 12 5.20 -3.54 -5.80
N PHE A 13 5.65 -2.51 -5.09
CA PHE A 13 5.08 -1.17 -5.22
C PHE A 13 5.39 -0.60 -6.62
N HIS A 14 4.41 0.00 -7.30
CA HIS A 14 4.55 0.48 -8.68
C HIS A 14 3.72 1.75 -8.92
N ASN A 15 3.84 2.36 -10.10
CA ASN A 15 3.21 3.66 -10.40
C ASN A 15 1.68 3.66 -10.25
N GLY A 16 1.00 2.54 -10.51
CA GLY A 16 -0.44 2.39 -10.20
C GLY A 16 -0.77 2.56 -8.71
N HIS A 17 0.04 2.00 -7.80
CA HIS A 17 -0.14 2.16 -6.35
C HIS A 17 0.10 3.61 -5.91
N LYS A 18 1.14 4.25 -6.44
CA LYS A 18 1.42 5.68 -6.22
C LYS A 18 0.25 6.56 -6.67
N TYR A 19 -0.26 6.29 -7.88
CA TYR A 19 -1.43 6.99 -8.42
C TYR A 19 -2.66 6.80 -7.52
N HIS A 20 -2.92 5.56 -7.09
CA HIS A 20 -4.04 5.23 -6.19
C HIS A 20 -3.95 6.03 -4.86
N ILE A 21 -2.80 6.01 -4.18
CA ILE A 21 -2.59 6.79 -2.94
C ILE A 21 -2.81 8.28 -3.17
N ARG A 22 -2.27 8.83 -4.27
CA ARG A 22 -2.45 10.23 -4.64
C ARG A 22 -3.93 10.58 -4.85
N LYS A 23 -4.65 9.77 -5.63
CA LYS A 23 -6.10 9.98 -5.87
C LYS A 23 -6.90 9.89 -4.57
N THR A 24 -6.57 8.97 -3.66
CA THR A 24 -7.19 8.86 -2.35
C THR A 24 -7.03 10.15 -1.53
N ARG A 25 -5.84 10.76 -1.58
CA ARG A 25 -5.56 12.04 -0.92
C ARG A 25 -6.33 13.21 -1.59
N GLU A 26 -6.34 13.26 -2.92
CA GLU A 26 -7.12 14.25 -3.69
C GLU A 26 -8.63 14.17 -3.42
N ASN A 27 -9.14 12.98 -3.09
CA ASN A 27 -10.55 12.77 -2.72
C ASN A 27 -10.87 13.18 -1.27
N GLY A 28 -9.98 13.94 -0.61
CA GLY A 28 -10.24 14.57 0.69
C GLY A 28 -9.73 13.81 1.91
N ALA A 29 -8.94 12.74 1.72
CA ALA A 29 -8.24 12.09 2.82
C ALA A 29 -7.07 12.95 3.31
N THR A 30 -7.04 13.24 4.61
CA THR A 30 -5.91 13.94 5.25
C THR A 30 -4.81 12.99 5.69
N HIS A 31 -5.18 11.73 5.94
CA HIS A 31 -4.32 10.64 6.38
C HIS A 31 -4.71 9.38 5.65
N ILE A 32 -3.75 8.49 5.42
CA ILE A 32 -3.96 7.20 4.76
C ILE A 32 -3.28 6.14 5.60
N VAL A 33 -4.00 5.05 5.87
CA VAL A 33 -3.48 3.86 6.54
C VAL A 33 -3.65 2.69 5.60
N ALA A 34 -2.56 1.97 5.35
CA ALA A 34 -2.59 0.75 4.54
C ALA A 34 -2.52 -0.48 5.45
N VAL A 35 -3.46 -1.41 5.28
CA VAL A 35 -3.30 -2.79 5.76
C VAL A 35 -2.77 -3.62 4.60
N MET A 36 -1.51 -4.03 4.72
CA MET A 36 -0.77 -4.68 3.65
C MET A 36 -0.50 -6.15 4.01
N SER A 37 -0.72 -7.05 3.06
CA SER A 37 -0.29 -8.45 3.17
C SER A 37 1.19 -8.55 3.57
N GLY A 38 1.49 -9.47 4.50
CA GLY A 38 2.85 -9.75 4.96
C GLY A 38 3.69 -10.47 3.90
N ASN A 39 4.61 -11.34 4.31
CA ASN A 39 5.53 -12.02 3.36
C ASN A 39 4.85 -13.03 2.43
N PHE A 40 3.57 -13.33 2.66
CA PHE A 40 2.73 -14.14 1.80
C PHE A 40 1.51 -13.31 1.36
N VAL A 41 1.13 -13.42 0.10
CA VAL A 41 0.05 -12.63 -0.52
C VAL A 41 -1.21 -13.46 -0.70
N GLN A 42 -2.36 -12.81 -0.94
CA GLN A 42 -3.68 -13.45 -1.05
C GLN A 42 -3.76 -14.46 -2.19
N ARG A 43 -2.93 -14.31 -3.23
CA ARG A 43 -2.79 -15.29 -4.33
C ARG A 43 -2.06 -16.58 -3.92
N GLY A 44 -1.64 -16.72 -2.66
CA GLY A 44 -0.91 -17.90 -2.17
C GLY A 44 0.58 -17.91 -2.53
N ASP A 45 1.12 -16.78 -2.97
CA ASP A 45 2.51 -16.63 -3.39
C ASP A 45 3.36 -15.93 -2.30
N VAL A 46 4.68 -15.98 -2.45
CA VAL A 46 5.64 -15.23 -1.63
C VAL A 46 5.76 -13.81 -2.20
N ALA A 47 5.83 -12.81 -1.31
CA ALA A 47 6.11 -11.45 -1.75
C ALA A 47 7.54 -11.33 -2.33
N ILE A 48 7.69 -10.60 -3.44
CA ILE A 48 8.96 -10.38 -4.16
C ILE A 48 10.00 -9.64 -3.30
N MET A 49 9.54 -8.96 -2.25
CA MET A 49 10.36 -8.35 -1.20
C MET A 49 9.66 -8.53 0.15
N ASP A 50 10.43 -8.57 1.24
CA ASP A 50 9.88 -8.69 2.57
C ASP A 50 8.93 -7.51 2.92
N LYS A 51 8.08 -7.75 3.92
CA LYS A 51 7.05 -6.79 4.35
C LYS A 51 7.61 -5.44 4.83
N PHE A 52 8.82 -5.41 5.41
CA PHE A 52 9.41 -4.17 5.90
C PHE A 52 9.90 -3.32 4.74
N GLU A 53 10.54 -3.92 3.74
CA GLU A 53 11.00 -3.19 2.57
C GLU A 53 9.82 -2.65 1.73
N ARG A 54 8.75 -3.44 1.56
CA ARG A 54 7.52 -2.95 0.94
C ARG A 54 6.84 -1.84 1.73
N ALA A 55 6.81 -1.95 3.07
CA ALA A 55 6.26 -0.90 3.92
C ALA A 55 7.07 0.39 3.80
N ARG A 56 8.41 0.30 3.79
CA ARG A 56 9.32 1.42 3.59
C ARG A 56 9.04 2.17 2.29
N VAL A 57 8.85 1.45 1.18
CA VAL A 57 8.52 2.07 -0.11
C VAL A 57 7.12 2.70 -0.12
N ALA A 58 6.15 2.11 0.58
CA ALA A 58 4.78 2.62 0.64
C ALA A 58 4.61 3.92 1.45
N VAL A 59 5.50 4.19 2.42
CA VAL A 59 5.45 5.38 3.28
C VAL A 59 6.33 6.54 2.78
N GLN A 60 7.07 6.35 1.68
CA GLN A 60 7.84 7.41 0.99
C GLN A 60 6.94 8.29 0.12
#